data_AF-A0A417CDI0-F1
#
_entry.id   AF-A0A417CDI0-F1
#
_cell.length_a   1.000
_cell.length_b   1.000
_cell.length_c   1.000
_cell.angle_alpha   90.00
_cell.angle_beta   90.00
_cell.angle_gamma   90.00
#
_symmetry.space_group_name_H-M   'P 1'
#
loop_
_entity.id
_entity.type
_entity.pdbx_description
1 polymer ?
#
loop_
_entity_poly.entity_id
_entity_poly.type
_entity_poly.pdbx_seq_one_letter_code
_entity_poly.pdbx_strand_id
1 'polypeptide(L)'
;MWISKKKYEELIKRINTIEEKTSKFTPYGPKWFDHCRDDINDIQRVMKNSKLGEITFKSIFDKTLFIPYEEHDKSKSYTLIYKDFKEYKITGLYLFVPKFEIDEKDNNLIHVKDNIKQLDGTIKVEEYIVDLQNQTFIRTK
;
A
#
# COMPACT_ATOMS: atom_id res chain seq x y z
N MET A 1 -41.60 -29.09 30.21
CA MET A 1 -42.47 -28.66 29.08
C MET A 1 -41.94 -29.31 27.81
N TRP A 2 -42.69 -30.23 27.20
CA TRP A 2 -42.23 -30.97 26.02
C TRP A 2 -42.70 -30.23 24.76
N ILE A 3 -41.78 -30.01 23.81
CA ILE A 3 -42.11 -29.43 22.50
C ILE A 3 -42.94 -30.46 21.72
N SER A 4 -44.03 -30.01 21.09
CA SER A 4 -44.84 -30.89 20.24
C SER A 4 -44.03 -31.33 19.02
N LYS A 5 -44.26 -32.55 18.53
CA LYS A 5 -43.60 -33.10 17.34
C LYS A 5 -43.65 -32.14 16.14
N LYS A 6 -44.80 -31.50 15.91
CA LYS A 6 -44.99 -30.50 14.85
C LYS A 6 -44.04 -29.29 15.00
N LYS A 7 -43.87 -28.81 16.23
CA LYS A 7 -43.00 -27.66 16.53
C LYS A 7 -41.52 -28.04 16.44
N TYR A 8 -41.17 -29.30 16.72
CA TYR A 8 -39.83 -29.84 16.50
C TYR A 8 -39.49 -29.93 15.00
N GLU A 9 -40.40 -30.45 14.17
CA GLU A 9 -40.22 -30.54 12.72
C GLU A 9 -40.11 -29.15 12.06
N GLU A 10 -40.88 -28.17 12.52
CA GLU A 10 -40.78 -26.79 12.05
C GLU A 10 -39.41 -26.17 12.38
N LEU A 11 -38.88 -26.45 13.57
CA LEU A 11 -37.55 -25.98 13.99
C LEU A 11 -36.44 -26.59 13.13
N ILE A 12 -36.49 -27.90 12.88
CA ILE A 12 -35.53 -28.55 11.97
C ILE A 12 -35.57 -27.92 10.58
N LYS A 13 -36.78 -27.69 10.04
CA LYS A 13 -36.93 -27.09 8.71
C LYS A 13 -36.33 -25.69 8.63
N ARG A 14 -36.50 -24.88 9.70
CA ARG A 14 -35.87 -23.56 9.81
C ARG A 14 -34.35 -23.64 9.88
N ILE A 15 -33.81 -24.58 10.67
CA ILE A 15 -32.37 -24.80 10.77
C ILE A 15 -31.79 -25.17 9.42
N ASN A 16 -32.36 -26.16 8.73
CA ASN A 16 -31.88 -26.59 7.41
C ASN A 16 -31.94 -25.45 6.37
N THR A 17 -32.99 -24.62 6.43
CA THR A 17 -33.12 -23.45 5.54
C THR A 17 -32.03 -22.40 5.83
N ILE A 18 -31.68 -22.22 7.10
CA ILE A 18 -30.60 -21.31 7.50
C ILE A 18 -29.26 -21.91 7.06
N GLU A 19 -29.01 -23.20 7.29
CA GLU A 19 -27.80 -23.89 6.87
C GLU A 19 -27.59 -23.84 5.35
N GLU A 20 -28.64 -24.05 4.54
CA GLU A 20 -28.57 -23.88 3.07
C GLU A 20 -28.30 -22.44 2.62
N LYS A 21 -28.84 -21.45 3.34
CA LYS A 21 -28.57 -20.04 3.03
C LYS A 21 -27.13 -19.70 3.41
N THR A 22 -26.67 -20.13 4.57
CA THR A 22 -25.32 -19.88 5.07
C THR A 22 -24.27 -20.67 4.27
N SER A 23 -24.59 -21.86 3.76
CA SER A 23 -23.67 -22.64 2.91
C SER A 23 -23.37 -21.94 1.59
N LYS A 24 -24.28 -21.12 1.05
CA LYS A 24 -23.98 -20.25 -0.11
C LYS A 24 -22.95 -19.16 0.21
N PHE A 25 -22.78 -18.82 1.49
CA PHE A 25 -21.77 -17.88 1.98
C PHE A 25 -20.53 -18.58 2.55
N THR A 26 -20.55 -19.90 2.78
CA THR A 26 -19.35 -20.65 3.23
C THR A 26 -18.14 -20.62 2.28
N PRO A 27 -18.26 -20.43 0.95
CA PRO A 27 -17.09 -20.18 0.09
C PRO A 27 -16.38 -18.86 0.43
N TYR A 28 -17.10 -17.93 1.07
CA TYR A 28 -16.67 -16.60 1.45
C TYR A 28 -16.64 -16.50 2.99
N GLY A 29 -15.78 -17.30 3.61
CA GLY A 29 -15.58 -17.24 5.06
C GLY A 29 -15.08 -15.87 5.54
N PRO A 30 -14.97 -15.63 6.85
CA PRO A 30 -14.53 -14.35 7.43
C PRO A 30 -13.26 -13.77 6.77
N LYS A 31 -12.30 -14.64 6.44
CA LYS A 31 -11.07 -14.25 5.72
C LYS A 31 -11.32 -13.59 4.36
N TRP A 32 -12.33 -14.03 3.63
CA TRP A 32 -12.68 -13.41 2.34
C TRP A 32 -13.22 -12.00 2.54
N PHE A 33 -14.06 -11.79 3.56
CA PHE A 33 -14.52 -10.44 3.91
C PHE A 33 -13.38 -9.54 4.39
N ASP A 34 -12.41 -10.09 5.14
CA ASP A 34 -11.20 -9.37 5.52
C ASP A 34 -10.38 -8.98 4.27
N HIS A 35 -10.17 -9.90 3.33
CA HIS A 35 -9.51 -9.60 2.05
C HIS A 35 -10.24 -8.50 1.26
N CYS A 36 -11.56 -8.60 1.12
CA CYS A 36 -12.33 -7.56 0.43
C CYS A 36 -12.22 -6.20 1.13
N ARG A 37 -12.19 -6.18 2.47
CA ARG A 37 -11.98 -4.95 3.24
C ARG A 37 -10.58 -4.38 2.98
N ASP A 38 -9.56 -5.22 2.96
CA ASP A 38 -8.18 -4.80 2.69
C ASP A 38 -8.04 -4.26 1.26
N ASP A 39 -8.63 -4.94 0.27
CA ASP A 39 -8.67 -4.48 -1.13
C ASP A 39 -9.35 -3.10 -1.25
N ILE A 40 -10.49 -2.90 -0.57
CA ILE A 40 -11.18 -1.61 -0.56
C ILE A 40 -10.29 -0.52 0.05
N ASN A 41 -9.61 -0.82 1.15
CA ASN A 41 -8.70 0.14 1.81
C ASN A 41 -7.53 0.50 0.90
N ASP A 42 -6.96 -0.47 0.19
CA ASP A 42 -5.86 -0.26 -0.74
C ASP A 42 -6.30 0.58 -1.94
N ILE A 43 -7.46 0.29 -2.54
CA ILE A 43 -8.03 1.10 -3.62
C ILE A 43 -8.27 2.54 -3.15
N GLN A 44 -8.87 2.72 -1.97
CA GLN A 44 -9.10 4.05 -1.41
C GLN A 44 -7.79 4.81 -1.16
N ARG A 45 -6.75 4.12 -0.67
CA ARG A 45 -5.41 4.70 -0.48
C ARG A 45 -4.80 5.15 -1.80
N VAL A 46 -4.84 4.31 -2.82
CA VAL A 46 -4.33 4.64 -4.17
C VAL A 46 -5.09 5.83 -4.74
N MET A 47 -6.42 5.81 -4.70
CA MET A 47 -7.27 6.87 -5.25
C MET A 47 -7.08 8.21 -4.52
N LYS A 48 -6.81 8.19 -3.22
CA LYS A 48 -6.59 9.41 -2.43
C LYS A 48 -5.25 10.08 -2.75
N ASN A 49 -4.21 9.29 -3.02
CA ASN A 49 -2.87 9.82 -3.21
C ASN A 49 -2.50 10.01 -4.69
N SER A 50 -3.07 9.21 -5.60
CA SER A 50 -2.78 9.30 -7.04
C SER A 50 -3.52 10.46 -7.69
N LYS A 51 -2.92 11.02 -8.74
CA LYS A 51 -3.55 11.99 -9.63
C LYS A 51 -3.24 11.63 -11.07
N LEU A 52 -4.20 11.85 -11.97
CA LEU A 52 -4.04 11.55 -13.39
C LEU A 52 -2.93 12.43 -13.98
N GLY A 53 -1.93 11.81 -14.62
CA GLY A 53 -0.82 12.51 -15.27
C GLY A 53 0.22 13.10 -14.32
N GLU A 54 0.10 12.90 -13.00
CA GLU A 54 1.09 13.34 -12.01
C GLU A 54 1.70 12.13 -11.29
N ILE A 55 3.00 12.22 -10.97
CA ILE A 55 3.62 11.34 -10.00
C ILE A 55 3.49 12.00 -8.63
N THR A 56 2.86 11.31 -7.69
CA THR A 56 2.85 11.72 -6.29
C THR A 56 3.59 10.69 -5.45
N PHE A 57 3.99 11.06 -4.24
CA PHE A 57 4.77 10.18 -3.39
C PHE A 57 4.47 10.41 -1.92
N LYS A 58 4.84 9.42 -1.11
CA LYS A 58 4.83 9.50 0.35
C LYS A 58 6.02 8.72 0.91
N SER A 59 6.98 9.44 1.48
CA SER A 59 8.09 8.84 2.20
C SER A 59 7.66 8.48 3.62
N ILE A 60 7.95 7.24 4.04
CA ILE A 60 7.61 6.71 5.35
C ILE A 60 8.89 6.24 6.03
N PHE A 61 9.11 6.76 7.23
CA PHE A 61 10.18 6.31 8.12
C PHE A 61 9.56 5.49 9.24
N ASP A 62 9.96 4.22 9.35
CA ASP A 62 9.56 3.39 10.49
C ASP A 62 10.32 3.86 11.73
N LYS A 63 9.62 4.60 12.61
CA LYS A 63 10.17 5.28 13.80
C LYS A 63 10.39 4.37 15.01
N THR A 64 10.42 3.05 14.84
CA THR A 64 10.51 2.13 15.98
C THR A 64 11.79 2.25 16.83
N LEU A 65 12.82 3.01 16.42
CA LEU A 65 13.85 3.52 17.34
C LEU A 65 14.35 4.93 16.95
N PHE A 66 14.52 5.79 17.94
CA PHE A 66 15.33 7.01 17.84
C PHE A 66 16.78 6.58 17.54
N ILE A 67 17.26 6.79 16.32
CA ILE A 67 18.66 6.57 15.94
C ILE A 67 19.24 7.93 15.53
N PRO A 68 20.40 8.34 16.08
CA PRO A 68 21.09 9.56 15.65
C PRO A 68 21.47 9.46 14.15
N TYR A 69 21.49 10.63 13.52
CA TYR A 69 21.52 10.88 12.07
C TYR A 69 22.62 10.18 11.24
N GLU A 70 23.57 9.49 11.89
CA GLU A 70 24.76 8.92 11.26
C GLU A 70 24.72 7.39 11.07
N GLU A 71 23.80 6.67 11.71
CA GLU A 71 23.65 5.21 11.58
C GLU A 71 22.27 4.83 11.02
N HIS A 72 21.88 5.46 9.91
CA HIS A 72 20.64 5.10 9.22
C HIS A 72 20.75 3.70 8.60
N ASP A 73 20.15 2.70 9.23
CA ASP A 73 19.77 1.45 8.56
C ASP A 73 18.67 1.76 7.55
N LYS A 74 19.09 2.07 6.31
CA LYS A 74 18.21 2.41 5.20
C LYS A 74 17.25 1.27 4.84
N SER A 75 17.42 0.05 5.35
CA SER A 75 16.48 -1.05 5.07
C SER A 75 15.06 -0.83 5.62
N LYS A 76 14.87 0.12 6.55
CA LYS A 76 13.60 0.36 7.25
C LYS A 76 12.82 1.59 6.78
N SER A 77 13.38 2.39 5.87
CA SER A 77 12.63 3.44 5.19
C SER A 77 12.04 2.92 3.89
N TYR A 78 10.94 3.50 3.44
CA TYR A 78 10.45 3.28 2.09
C TYR A 78 9.69 4.49 1.58
N THR A 79 9.61 4.61 0.27
CA THR A 79 8.79 5.61 -0.40
C THR A 79 7.72 4.90 -1.20
N LEU A 80 6.47 5.29 -0.97
CA LEU A 80 5.36 4.93 -1.84
C LEU A 80 5.31 5.94 -2.98
N ILE A 81 5.41 5.47 -4.21
CA ILE A 81 5.24 6.27 -5.42
C ILE A 81 3.89 5.90 -6.03
N TYR A 82 3.11 6.90 -6.38
CA TYR A 82 1.82 6.74 -7.02
C TYR A 82 1.87 7.30 -8.43
N LYS A 83 1.54 6.45 -9.40
CA LYS A 83 1.55 6.80 -10.82
C LYS A 83 0.49 5.97 -11.55
N ASP A 84 -0.31 6.63 -12.38
CA ASP A 84 -1.36 5.98 -13.19
C ASP A 84 -2.31 5.10 -12.35
N PHE A 85 -2.70 5.60 -11.17
CA PHE A 85 -3.53 4.87 -10.19
C PHE A 85 -2.96 3.52 -9.77
N LYS A 86 -1.62 3.43 -9.69
CA LYS A 86 -0.90 2.31 -9.10
C LYS A 86 0.03 2.82 -8.01
N GLU A 87 0.19 2.01 -6.96
CA GLU A 87 1.14 2.24 -5.89
C GLU A 87 2.36 1.34 -6.08
N TYR A 88 3.54 1.91 -5.92
CA TYR A 88 4.83 1.23 -6.00
C TYR A 88 5.60 1.49 -4.70
N LYS A 89 6.11 0.43 -4.06
CA LYS A 89 6.79 0.54 -2.78
C LYS A 89 8.30 0.39 -2.97
N ILE A 90 9.02 1.50 -2.95
CA ILE A 90 10.48 1.51 -3.11
C ILE A 90 11.13 1.44 -1.74
N THR A 91 11.60 0.25 -1.36
CA THR A 91 12.26 0.03 -0.06
C THR A 91 13.65 0.65 -0.06
N GLY A 92 14.01 1.31 1.03
CA GLY A 92 15.28 2.00 1.23
C GLY A 92 15.41 3.37 0.58
N LEU A 93 14.42 3.80 -0.21
CA LEU A 93 14.33 5.15 -0.73
C LEU A 93 13.55 6.03 0.25
N TYR A 94 14.09 7.20 0.56
CA TYR A 94 13.40 8.23 1.34
C TYR A 94 13.59 9.58 0.66
N LEU A 95 12.50 10.18 0.19
CA LEU A 95 12.51 11.45 -0.54
C LEU A 95 12.01 12.61 0.33
N PHE A 96 12.57 13.81 0.16
CA PHE A 96 12.16 15.01 0.90
C PHE A 96 11.39 16.02 0.03
N VAL A 97 12.06 16.59 -0.98
CA VAL A 97 11.48 17.52 -1.97
C VAL A 97 11.93 17.09 -3.37
N PRO A 98 11.40 15.95 -3.86
CA PRO A 98 11.78 15.37 -5.14
C PRO A 98 11.12 16.10 -6.30
N LYS A 99 11.85 16.12 -7.42
CA LYS A 99 11.33 16.40 -8.76
C LYS A 99 11.44 15.13 -9.58
N PHE A 100 10.34 14.73 -10.20
CA PHE A 100 10.25 13.52 -11.01
C PHE A 100 10.32 13.89 -12.49
N GLU A 101 11.17 13.19 -13.22
CA GLU A 101 11.31 13.24 -14.68
C GLU A 101 11.07 11.82 -15.22
N ILE A 102 10.11 11.65 -16.12
CA ILE A 102 9.78 10.35 -16.71
C ILE A 102 10.58 10.19 -18.00
N ASP A 103 11.15 9.00 -18.23
CA ASP A 103 11.70 8.69 -19.54
C ASP A 103 10.56 8.42 -20.53
N GLU A 104 10.45 9.24 -21.59
CA GLU A 104 9.42 9.10 -22.61
C GLU A 104 9.47 7.75 -23.34
N LYS A 105 10.61 7.05 -23.30
CA LYS A 105 10.80 5.73 -23.91
C LYS A 105 10.47 4.57 -22.98
N ASP A 106 10.57 4.77 -21.66
CA ASP A 106 10.27 3.76 -20.66
C ASP A 106 9.50 4.36 -19.48
N ASN A 107 8.19 4.16 -19.52
CA ASN A 107 7.24 4.68 -18.54
C ASN A 107 7.38 4.06 -17.13
N ASN A 108 8.23 3.03 -16.98
CA ASN A 108 8.54 2.39 -15.70
C ASN A 108 9.81 2.96 -15.04
N LEU A 109 10.64 3.69 -15.78
CA LEU A 109 11.84 4.34 -15.25
C LEU A 109 11.57 5.80 -14.93
N ILE A 110 11.88 6.19 -13.70
CA ILE A 110 11.70 7.55 -13.22
C ILE A 110 13.03 8.09 -12.72
N HIS A 111 13.46 9.22 -13.29
CA HIS A 111 14.55 10.01 -12.75
C HIS A 111 14.02 10.89 -11.62
N VAL A 112 14.69 10.85 -10.48
CA VAL A 112 14.30 11.60 -9.28
C VAL A 112 15.46 12.49 -8.87
N LYS A 113 15.23 13.79 -8.79
CA LYS A 113 16.15 14.76 -8.19
C LYS A 113 15.60 15.23 -6.87
N ASP A 114 16.19 14.80 -5.76
CA ASP A 114 15.75 15.15 -4.42
C ASP A 114 16.58 16.28 -3.81
N ASN A 115 15.91 17.32 -3.33
CA ASN A 115 16.55 18.48 -2.74
C ASN A 115 16.48 18.37 -1.21
N ILE A 116 17.63 18.09 -0.60
CA ILE A 116 17.77 17.88 0.83
C ILE A 116 18.40 19.13 1.45
N LYS A 117 17.65 19.79 2.33
CA LYS A 117 18.17 20.93 3.09
C LYS A 117 19.02 20.42 4.25
N GLN A 118 20.29 20.81 4.27
CA GLN A 118 21.22 20.48 5.34
C GLN A 118 21.06 21.41 6.56
N LEU A 119 21.67 21.03 7.68
CA LEU A 119 21.64 21.80 8.94
C LEU A 119 22.28 23.19 8.80
N ASP A 120 23.29 23.31 7.95
CA ASP A 120 23.96 24.58 7.62
C ASP A 120 23.15 25.47 6.65
N GLY A 121 21.97 25.00 6.24
CA GLY A 121 21.08 25.70 5.31
C GLY A 121 21.40 25.48 3.84
N THR A 122 22.48 24.77 3.49
CA THR A 122 22.80 24.41 2.10
C THR A 122 21.82 23.38 1.55
N ILE A 123 21.69 23.31 0.23
CA ILE A 123 20.85 22.32 -0.45
C ILE A 123 21.78 21.30 -1.10
N LYS A 124 21.67 20.04 -0.68
CA LYS A 124 22.27 18.90 -1.36
C LYS A 124 21.25 18.32 -2.32
N VAL A 125 21.67 18.14 -3.57
CA VAL A 125 20.87 17.44 -4.56
C VAL A 125 21.36 15.99 -4.64
N GLU A 126 20.44 15.05 -4.45
CA GLU A 126 20.72 13.62 -4.67
C GLU A 126 19.88 13.13 -5.85
N GLU A 127 20.50 12.34 -6.72
CA GLU A 127 19.87 11.86 -7.94
C GLU A 127 19.69 10.34 -7.90
N TYR A 128 18.50 9.92 -8.31
CA TYR A 128 18.10 8.52 -8.32
C TYR A 128 17.47 8.15 -9.67
N ILE A 129 17.66 6.89 -10.06
CA ILE A 129 16.85 6.25 -11.09
C ILE A 129 16.04 5.17 -10.38
N VAL A 130 14.72 5.31 -10.44
CA VAL A 130 13.76 4.39 -9.83
C VAL A 130 13.16 3.52 -10.92
N ASP A 131 13.22 2.20 -10.71
CA ASP A 131 12.56 1.20 -11.53
C ASP A 131 11.26 0.78 -10.83
N LEU A 132 10.13 1.22 -11.39
CA LEU A 132 8.81 0.89 -10.85
C LEU A 132 8.43 -0.58 -11.02
N GLN A 133 8.90 -1.23 -12.07
CA GLN A 133 8.58 -2.63 -12.34
C GLN A 133 9.25 -3.54 -11.32
N ASN A 134 10.54 -3.32 -11.07
CA ASN A 134 11.32 -4.10 -10.11
C ASN A 134 11.21 -3.55 -8.68
N GLN A 135 10.62 -2.37 -8.50
CA GLN A 135 10.50 -1.65 -7.23
C GLN A 135 11.86 -1.41 -6.55
N THR A 136 12.86 -1.11 -7.36
CA THR A 136 14.24 -0.85 -6.94
C THR A 136 14.68 0.54 -7.36
N PHE A 137 15.83 0.96 -6.87
CA PHE A 137 16.44 2.20 -7.30
C PHE A 137 17.96 2.10 -7.29
N ILE A 138 18.59 2.95 -8.09
CA ILE A 138 20.03 3.21 -8.04
C ILE A 138 20.25 4.68 -7.75
N ARG A 139 21.24 4.97 -6.90
CA ARG A 139 21.72 6.33 -6.68
C ARG A 139 22.78 6.64 -7.74
N THR A 140 22.62 7.73 -8.46
CA THR A 140 23.53 8.10 -9.56
C THR A 140 24.53 9.17 -9.15
N LYS A 141 24.17 10.08 -8.23
CA LYS A 141 25.03 11.12 -7.62
C LYS A 141 24.54 11.47 -6.21
#